data_AF-A0A9P5SUR1-F1
#
_entry.id   AF-A0A9P5SUR1-F1
#
_cell.length_a   1.000
_cell.length_b   1.000
_cell.length_c   1.000
_cell.angle_alpha   90.00
_cell.angle_beta   90.00
_cell.angle_gamma   90.00
#
_symmetry.space_group_name_H-M   'P 1'
#
loop_
_entity.id
_entity.type
_entity.pdbx_description
1 polymer ?
#
loop_
_entity_poly.entity_id
_entity_poly.type
_entity_poly.pdbx_seq_one_letter_code
_entity_poly.pdbx_strand_id
1 'polypeptide(L)'
;MASNKRKWLSSETDGRTIRPRLETAPYDKRKASLVFNKEAFKDFPLNDMRSFKDIRVNTQYAYFDRTRYIPVIDSLQRVLLFLRPRRFGKSLFLSTLARFHGVENKHNYEALFRGLDVDQDVKSGKITPGQYLIMSFDFSAIDRSPDLEVARKSLSGMIVNSIKAFYTTYGPYLGDKSSDQLIERNVTEDPIESLGACVTLVEAALNLVMDLEDPLFGVKGIYLLADEYDAFSNEYLDPNDPRPWEQLRTSPYSLLKGFWAAVKSNLEFHQIVKCFITGVSPLSMADHTSGFNFATDVSWRKELSGLCGLTQEDILAALRLMFKSEDDVLRHFEIMKDNYDGYRFAPSSQVPHIFNTNTCLEYLQSLVSGEPIDPSAITNSEVSEPALQILAATPIANTIISEGLGFNPIPYEKLVQSFRLTDL
;
A
#
# COMPACT_ATOMS: atom_id res chain seq x y z
N MET A 1 45.97 1.13 -9.42
CA MET A 1 46.11 2.57 -9.76
C MET A 1 45.05 2.89 -10.81
N ALA A 2 43.85 3.29 -10.43
CA ALA A 2 43.42 4.62 -9.99
C ALA A 2 42.72 5.39 -11.14
N SER A 3 41.55 5.91 -10.79
CA SER A 3 40.72 6.94 -11.44
C SER A 3 40.07 6.65 -12.81
N ASN A 4 38.77 6.37 -12.76
CA ASN A 4 37.79 7.07 -13.60
C ASN A 4 36.46 7.17 -12.84
N LYS A 5 36.46 7.94 -11.74
CA LYS A 5 35.27 8.49 -11.07
C LYS A 5 35.46 9.99 -11.04
N ARG A 6 34.65 10.73 -11.81
CA ARG A 6 34.33 12.19 -11.75
C ARG A 6 34.09 12.70 -13.17
N LYS A 7 32.83 12.64 -13.63
CA LYS A 7 32.42 13.36 -14.85
C LYS A 7 30.97 13.87 -14.86
N TRP A 8 30.33 13.97 -13.69
CA TRP A 8 28.96 14.50 -13.56
C TRP A 8 28.90 15.94 -13.03
N LEU A 9 30.01 16.69 -13.05
CA LEU A 9 30.10 18.04 -12.47
C LEU A 9 30.67 19.10 -13.43
N SER A 10 30.57 18.91 -14.75
CA SER A 10 31.02 19.94 -15.69
C SER A 10 30.10 20.10 -16.90
N SER A 11 29.34 21.20 -16.92
CA SER A 11 29.04 21.93 -18.14
C SER A 11 28.85 23.42 -17.83
N GLU A 12 29.90 24.19 -18.10
CA GLU A 12 29.73 25.55 -18.60
C GLU A 12 29.24 25.44 -20.05
N THR A 13 28.13 26.09 -20.40
CA THR A 13 28.15 27.28 -21.25
C THR A 13 26.75 27.87 -21.50
N ASP A 14 26.78 29.19 -21.51
CA ASP A 14 26.06 30.14 -22.36
C ASP A 14 24.89 30.94 -21.78
N GLY A 15 25.06 32.25 -21.92
CA GLY A 15 24.30 33.29 -21.28
C GLY A 15 22.96 33.51 -21.96
N ARG A 16 21.88 33.21 -21.23
CA ARG A 16 20.61 33.96 -21.22
C ARG A 16 19.93 33.69 -19.89
N THR A 17 20.12 34.60 -18.95
CA THR A 17 19.55 34.53 -17.61
C THR A 17 18.05 34.82 -17.69
N ILE A 18 17.24 33.79 -17.89
CA ILE A 18 15.85 33.79 -17.41
C ILE A 18 15.82 32.80 -16.25
N ARG A 19 16.18 33.29 -15.05
CA ARG A 19 15.89 32.54 -13.82
C ARG A 19 14.37 32.61 -13.62
N PRO A 20 13.62 31.50 -13.65
CA PRO A 20 12.27 31.52 -13.12
C PRO A 20 12.40 31.92 -11.65
N ARG A 21 11.67 32.95 -11.24
CA ARG A 21 11.49 33.27 -9.82
C ARG A 21 10.73 32.08 -9.24
N LEU A 22 11.45 31.12 -8.66
CA LEU A 22 10.85 30.15 -7.75
C LEU A 22 10.33 30.96 -6.57
N GLU A 23 9.03 31.21 -6.56
CA GLU A 23 8.33 31.67 -5.37
C GLU A 23 8.45 30.55 -4.34
N THR A 24 9.45 30.65 -3.47
CA THR A 24 9.59 29.77 -2.32
C THR A 24 8.47 30.11 -1.35
N ALA A 25 7.35 29.39 -1.46
CA ALA A 25 6.31 29.42 -0.44
C ALA A 25 6.96 29.12 0.92
N PRO A 26 6.64 29.88 1.98
CA PRO A 26 7.27 29.69 3.29
C PRO A 26 7.04 28.26 3.80
N TYR A 27 8.12 27.62 4.22
CA TYR A 27 8.13 26.27 4.79
C TYR A 27 7.26 26.20 6.05
N ASP A 28 6.18 25.41 5.98
CA ASP A 28 5.34 25.12 7.14
C ASP A 28 5.69 23.75 7.70
N LYS A 29 6.36 23.73 8.86
CA LYS A 29 6.70 22.51 9.61
C LYS A 29 5.47 21.64 9.92
N ARG A 30 4.25 22.21 9.91
CA ARG A 30 3.00 21.48 10.14
C ARG A 30 2.51 20.68 8.93
N LYS A 31 3.13 20.83 7.75
CA LYS A 31 2.74 20.10 6.53
C LYS A 31 3.55 18.81 6.31
N ALA A 32 4.83 18.82 6.67
CA ALA A 32 5.70 17.65 6.58
C ALA A 32 5.33 16.60 7.63
N SER A 33 5.45 15.32 7.27
CA SER A 33 5.12 14.17 8.12
C SER A 33 6.33 13.53 8.80
N LEU A 34 7.51 14.13 8.72
CA LEU A 34 8.75 13.51 9.18
C LEU A 34 8.81 13.40 10.72
N VAL A 35 8.95 12.17 11.22
CA VAL A 35 9.11 11.80 12.62
C VAL A 35 10.47 11.13 12.81
N PHE A 36 11.26 11.63 13.77
CA PHE A 36 12.61 11.14 14.05
C PHE A 36 13.08 11.55 15.45
N ASN A 37 14.09 10.87 15.98
CA ASN A 37 14.82 11.33 17.16
C ASN A 37 16.06 12.12 16.72
N LYS A 38 16.10 13.42 17.01
CA LYS A 38 17.19 14.31 16.59
C LYS A 38 18.56 13.92 17.13
N GLU A 39 18.63 13.31 18.31
CA GLU A 39 19.89 12.92 18.95
C GLU A 39 20.38 11.53 18.50
N ALA A 40 19.49 10.72 17.92
CA ALA A 40 19.76 9.32 17.57
C ALA A 40 19.63 8.99 16.09
N PHE A 41 19.10 9.88 15.25
CA PHE A 41 18.89 9.66 13.82
C PHE A 41 20.18 9.19 13.14
N LYS A 42 20.07 8.08 12.42
CA LYS A 42 21.15 7.51 11.61
C LYS A 42 20.71 7.07 10.23
N ASP A 43 19.46 6.65 10.06
CA ASP A 43 19.05 5.98 8.84
C ASP A 43 17.59 6.29 8.48
N PHE A 44 17.25 6.11 7.22
CA PHE A 44 15.89 6.00 6.71
C PHE A 44 15.56 4.51 6.51
N PRO A 45 14.34 4.05 6.88
CA PRO A 45 13.96 2.65 6.70
C PRO A 45 13.77 2.35 5.22
N LEU A 46 14.59 1.45 4.67
CA LEU A 46 14.53 1.05 3.27
C LEU A 46 13.48 -0.05 3.01
N ASN A 47 13.37 -0.43 1.75
CA ASN A 47 12.25 -1.13 1.11
C ASN A 47 11.85 -2.50 1.71
N ASP A 48 12.73 -3.16 2.44
CA ASP A 48 12.46 -4.43 3.14
C ASP A 48 11.70 -4.21 4.47
N MET A 49 11.71 -3.00 5.00
CA MET A 49 11.03 -2.65 6.24
C MET A 49 9.55 -2.35 6.02
N ARG A 50 8.75 -3.42 6.01
CA ARG A 50 7.27 -3.33 5.93
C ARG A 50 6.58 -3.25 7.29
N SER A 51 7.32 -3.41 8.38
CA SER A 51 6.78 -3.46 9.74
C SER A 51 6.76 -2.07 10.37
N PHE A 52 5.56 -1.51 10.54
CA PHE A 52 5.37 -0.25 11.25
C PHE A 52 5.91 -0.33 12.69
N LYS A 53 5.72 -1.47 13.36
CA LYS A 53 6.24 -1.70 14.71
C LYS A 53 7.76 -1.55 14.75
N ASP A 54 8.47 -2.21 13.84
CA ASP A 54 9.94 -2.23 13.86
C ASP A 54 10.53 -0.85 13.57
N ILE A 55 9.90 -0.09 12.67
CA ILE A 55 10.25 1.31 12.42
C ILE A 55 10.02 2.17 13.66
N ARG A 56 8.90 1.99 14.37
CA ARG A 56 8.56 2.82 15.54
C ARG A 56 9.42 2.55 16.77
N VAL A 57 9.80 1.29 17.01
CA VAL A 57 10.65 0.93 18.16
C VAL A 57 12.12 1.30 17.95
N ASN A 58 12.57 1.42 16.70
CA ASN A 58 13.94 1.85 16.41
C ASN A 58 14.06 3.38 16.44
N THR A 59 14.71 3.90 17.48
CA THR A 59 14.94 5.35 17.66
C THR A 59 15.93 5.96 16.66
N GLN A 60 16.65 5.15 15.89
CA GLN A 60 17.63 5.62 14.91
C GLN A 60 17.02 5.90 13.53
N TYR A 61 15.76 5.50 13.30
CA TYR A 61 15.07 5.76 12.04
C TYR A 61 14.38 7.12 12.00
N ALA A 62 14.41 7.76 10.84
CA ALA A 62 13.47 8.80 10.46
C ALA A 62 12.40 8.24 9.51
N TYR A 63 11.13 8.47 9.82
CA TYR A 63 9.97 7.92 9.11
C TYR A 63 8.93 9.00 8.81
N PHE A 64 8.15 8.82 7.76
CA PHE A 64 7.09 9.75 7.35
C PHE A 64 5.72 9.28 7.84
N ASP A 65 5.19 9.93 8.87
CA ASP A 65 3.90 9.65 9.49
C ASP A 65 2.71 9.86 8.55
N ARG A 66 1.97 8.77 8.30
CA ARG A 66 0.74 8.76 7.51
C ARG A 66 -0.51 8.50 8.37
N THR A 67 -0.39 8.55 9.70
CA THR A 67 -1.49 8.20 10.60
C THR A 67 -2.65 9.21 10.56
N ARG A 68 -2.42 10.47 10.14
CA ARG A 68 -3.48 11.45 9.85
C ARG A 68 -4.56 10.97 8.88
N TYR A 69 -4.27 9.99 8.04
CA TYR A 69 -5.23 9.45 7.08
C TYR A 69 -6.13 8.36 7.67
N ILE A 70 -5.80 7.80 8.85
CA ILE A 70 -6.61 6.74 9.49
C ILE A 70 -8.06 7.22 9.73
N PRO A 71 -8.31 8.40 10.34
CA PRO A 71 -9.68 8.89 10.56
C PRO A 71 -10.41 9.23 9.27
N VAL A 72 -9.67 9.64 8.22
CA VAL A 72 -10.25 9.88 6.89
C VAL A 72 -10.76 8.57 6.33
N ILE A 73 -9.92 7.53 6.30
CA ILE A 73 -10.28 6.18 5.84
C ILE A 73 -11.47 5.62 6.62
N ASP A 74 -11.44 5.79 7.94
CA ASP A 74 -12.51 5.30 8.82
C ASP A 74 -13.86 5.97 8.61
N SER A 75 -13.87 7.17 8.04
CA SER A 75 -15.09 7.90 7.67
C SER A 75 -15.65 7.52 6.29
N LEU A 76 -14.92 6.74 5.50
CA LEU A 76 -15.35 6.28 4.17
C LEU A 76 -16.22 5.02 4.27
N GLN A 77 -16.52 4.43 3.11
CA GLN A 77 -17.28 3.19 3.03
C GLN A 77 -16.55 2.00 3.67
N ARG A 78 -17.28 0.91 3.94
CA ARG A 78 -16.75 -0.28 4.60
C ARG A 78 -15.65 -0.99 3.78
N VAL A 79 -15.70 -0.92 2.46
CA VAL A 79 -14.78 -1.65 1.58
C VAL A 79 -14.11 -0.66 0.62
N LEU A 80 -12.79 -0.56 0.77
CA LEU A 80 -11.99 0.44 0.07
C LEU A 80 -10.91 -0.26 -0.76
N LEU A 81 -10.79 0.18 -2.02
CA LEU A 81 -9.68 -0.16 -2.89
C LEU A 81 -8.77 1.06 -3.03
N PHE A 82 -7.48 0.85 -2.80
CA PHE A 82 -6.45 1.88 -2.90
C PHE A 82 -5.30 1.44 -3.80
N LEU A 83 -5.23 2.04 -4.98
CA LEU A 83 -4.26 1.73 -6.02
C LEU A 83 -3.16 2.80 -6.05
N ARG A 84 -1.91 2.34 -5.99
CA ARG A 84 -0.71 3.15 -6.23
C ARG A 84 0.34 2.28 -6.92
N PRO A 85 1.30 2.86 -7.65
CA PRO A 85 2.43 2.11 -8.19
C PRO A 85 3.17 1.31 -7.09
N ARG A 86 3.96 0.32 -7.49
CA ARG A 86 4.76 -0.46 -6.53
C ARG A 86 5.71 0.46 -5.77
N ARG A 87 6.09 0.04 -4.56
CA ARG A 87 7.06 0.75 -3.69
C ARG A 87 6.64 2.16 -3.24
N PHE A 88 5.35 2.46 -3.26
CA PHE A 88 4.79 3.70 -2.70
C PHE A 88 4.54 3.68 -1.17
N GLY A 89 4.79 2.55 -0.50
CA GLY A 89 4.57 2.41 0.95
C GLY A 89 3.19 1.87 1.36
N LYS A 90 2.46 1.25 0.43
CA LYS A 90 1.14 0.64 0.67
C LYS A 90 1.19 -0.41 1.79
N SER A 91 2.12 -1.36 1.72
CA SER A 91 2.28 -2.44 2.71
C SER A 91 2.61 -1.90 4.11
N LEU A 92 3.46 -0.88 4.20
CA LEU A 92 3.76 -0.22 5.47
C LEU A 92 2.52 0.46 6.06
N PHE A 93 1.69 1.06 5.21
CA PHE A 93 0.43 1.65 5.66
C PHE A 93 -0.57 0.59 6.12
N LEU A 94 -0.68 -0.56 5.43
CA LEU A 94 -1.46 -1.70 5.93
C LEU A 94 -0.96 -2.18 7.30
N SER A 95 0.35 -2.29 7.48
CA SER A 95 0.95 -2.59 8.79
C SER A 95 0.54 -1.55 9.84
N THR A 96 0.51 -0.26 9.47
CA THR A 96 0.06 0.83 10.36
C THR A 96 -1.40 0.65 10.76
N LEU A 97 -2.30 0.37 9.81
CA LEU A 97 -3.71 0.08 10.07
C LEU A 97 -3.89 -1.13 10.98
N ALA A 98 -3.19 -2.23 10.71
CA ALA A 98 -3.23 -3.43 11.54
C ALA A 98 -2.85 -3.14 12.99
N ARG A 99 -1.78 -2.36 13.21
CA ARG A 99 -1.32 -1.99 14.56
C ARG A 99 -2.26 -1.00 15.26
N PHE A 100 -2.90 -0.10 14.53
CA PHE A 100 -3.81 0.88 15.12
C PHE A 100 -5.17 0.25 15.50
N HIS A 101 -5.73 -0.55 14.59
CA HIS A 101 -7.07 -1.11 14.74
C HIS A 101 -7.12 -2.46 15.45
N GLY A 102 -6.03 -3.23 15.45
CA GLY A 102 -5.99 -4.57 16.03
C GLY A 102 -6.13 -4.56 17.54
N VAL A 103 -7.14 -5.29 18.05
CA VAL A 103 -7.42 -5.43 19.48
C VAL A 103 -6.20 -5.94 20.26
N GLU A 104 -5.40 -6.81 19.65
CA GLU A 104 -4.18 -7.35 20.23
C GLU A 104 -3.10 -6.30 20.45
N ASN A 105 -3.20 -5.14 19.78
CA ASN A 105 -2.26 -4.03 19.94
C ASN A 105 -2.76 -2.94 20.90
N LYS A 106 -3.94 -3.07 21.55
CA LYS A 106 -4.47 -2.06 22.50
C LYS A 106 -3.43 -1.63 23.53
N HIS A 107 -2.70 -2.57 24.11
CA HIS A 107 -1.68 -2.33 25.12
C HIS A 107 -0.40 -1.65 24.58
N ASN A 108 -0.15 -1.73 23.27
CA ASN A 108 1.03 -1.16 22.60
C ASN A 108 0.77 0.25 22.04
N TYR A 109 -0.45 0.79 22.21
CA TYR A 109 -0.83 2.07 21.61
C TYR A 109 0.15 3.19 21.94
N GLU A 110 0.47 3.38 23.22
CA GLU A 110 1.37 4.45 23.69
C GLU A 110 2.77 4.34 23.08
N ALA A 111 3.31 3.13 22.97
CA ALA A 111 4.64 2.90 22.40
C ALA A 111 4.69 3.19 20.90
N LEU A 112 3.60 2.88 20.17
CA LEU A 112 3.57 2.94 18.71
C LEU A 112 3.06 4.27 18.16
N PHE A 113 2.05 4.87 18.78
CA PHE A 113 1.29 5.99 18.22
C PHE A 113 1.44 7.31 18.97
N ARG A 114 2.01 7.33 20.18
CA ARG A 114 2.20 8.59 20.92
C ARG A 114 3.01 9.59 20.08
N GLY A 115 2.48 10.81 19.97
CA GLY A 115 3.12 11.92 19.26
C GLY A 115 2.98 11.86 17.74
N LEU A 116 2.30 10.85 17.19
CA LEU A 116 1.90 10.81 15.78
C LEU A 116 0.61 11.62 15.56
N ASP A 117 0.29 11.95 14.31
CA ASP A 117 -0.86 12.78 13.97
C ASP A 117 -2.18 12.20 14.50
N VAL A 118 -2.37 10.87 14.42
CA VAL A 118 -3.60 10.21 14.91
C VAL A 118 -3.77 10.27 16.43
N ASP A 119 -2.69 10.51 17.19
CA ASP A 119 -2.74 10.60 18.66
C ASP A 119 -3.66 11.73 19.13
N GLN A 120 -3.70 12.84 18.39
CA GLN A 120 -4.60 13.95 18.70
C GLN A 120 -6.08 13.58 18.48
N ASP A 121 -6.37 12.80 17.43
CA ASP A 121 -7.71 12.33 17.14
C ASP A 121 -8.17 11.25 18.13
N VAL A 122 -7.25 10.46 18.69
CA VAL A 122 -7.56 9.55 19.80
C VAL A 122 -7.82 10.32 21.10
N LYS A 123 -6.96 11.29 21.47
CA LYS A 123 -7.12 12.10 22.68
C LYS A 123 -8.39 12.95 22.70
N SER A 124 -8.85 13.39 21.53
CA SER A 124 -10.11 14.11 21.38
C SER A 124 -11.35 13.20 21.34
N GLY A 125 -11.17 11.87 21.34
CA GLY A 125 -12.26 10.90 21.25
C GLY A 125 -12.87 10.75 19.86
N LYS A 126 -12.24 11.32 18.82
CA LYS A 126 -12.72 11.23 17.43
C LYS A 126 -12.56 9.83 16.85
N ILE A 127 -11.53 9.10 17.26
CA ILE A 127 -11.29 7.72 16.87
C ILE A 127 -10.82 6.89 18.07
N THR A 128 -11.09 5.59 18.07
CA THR A 128 -10.67 4.67 19.13
C THR A 128 -9.83 3.55 18.54
N PRO A 129 -8.62 3.29 19.05
CA PRO A 129 -7.77 2.20 18.58
C PRO A 129 -8.31 0.82 19.04
N GLY A 130 -7.81 -0.25 18.43
CA GLY A 130 -8.04 -1.62 18.91
C GLY A 130 -9.47 -2.14 18.77
N GLN A 131 -10.27 -1.61 17.84
CA GLN A 131 -11.68 -1.97 17.70
C GLN A 131 -11.95 -3.18 16.78
N TYR A 132 -10.90 -3.88 16.31
CA TYR A 132 -11.08 -4.93 15.29
C TYR A 132 -10.13 -6.11 15.50
N LEU A 133 -10.54 -7.27 15.00
CA LEU A 133 -9.67 -8.42 14.75
C LEU A 133 -9.12 -8.28 13.32
N ILE A 134 -7.81 -8.33 13.13
CA ILE A 134 -7.17 -8.06 11.83
C ILE A 134 -6.94 -9.36 11.08
N MET A 135 -7.54 -9.49 9.90
CA MET A 135 -7.27 -10.60 8.98
C MET A 135 -6.52 -10.07 7.76
N SER A 136 -5.25 -10.41 7.64
CA SER A 136 -4.38 -9.89 6.57
C SER A 136 -4.05 -10.96 5.55
N PHE A 137 -4.12 -10.61 4.26
CA PHE A 137 -3.71 -11.44 3.12
C PHE A 137 -2.64 -10.70 2.32
N ASP A 138 -1.52 -11.36 2.02
CA ASP A 138 -0.44 -10.84 1.17
C ASP A 138 -0.35 -11.69 -0.10
N PHE A 139 -0.89 -11.17 -1.20
CA PHE A 139 -0.92 -11.87 -2.48
C PHE A 139 0.40 -11.75 -3.26
N SER A 140 1.42 -11.04 -2.74
CA SER A 140 2.72 -10.89 -3.39
C SER A 140 3.59 -12.15 -3.34
N ALA A 141 3.26 -13.09 -2.43
CA ALA A 141 4.09 -14.26 -2.11
C ALA A 141 3.68 -15.55 -2.86
N ILE A 142 2.91 -15.45 -3.93
CA ILE A 142 2.40 -16.62 -4.67
C ILE A 142 3.49 -17.16 -5.62
N ASP A 143 3.55 -18.49 -5.73
CA ASP A 143 4.49 -19.19 -6.62
C ASP A 143 4.11 -19.01 -8.09
N ARG A 144 5.10 -18.59 -8.90
CA ARG A 144 4.97 -18.16 -10.30
C ARG A 144 5.03 -19.33 -11.28
N SER A 145 4.38 -20.43 -10.93
CA SER A 145 4.43 -21.62 -11.76
C SER A 145 3.57 -21.42 -13.02
N PRO A 146 4.07 -21.79 -14.23
CA PRO A 146 3.26 -21.87 -15.44
C PRO A 146 2.23 -23.02 -15.38
N ASP A 147 2.37 -23.93 -14.40
CA ASP A 147 1.37 -24.96 -14.10
C ASP A 147 0.25 -24.37 -13.21
N LEU A 148 -0.97 -24.35 -13.76
CA LEU A 148 -2.14 -23.76 -13.12
C LEU A 148 -2.60 -24.48 -11.86
N GLU A 149 -2.35 -25.79 -11.74
CA GLU A 149 -2.67 -26.52 -10.50
C GLU A 149 -1.68 -26.21 -9.38
N VAL A 150 -0.40 -26.04 -9.72
CA VAL A 150 0.62 -25.57 -8.77
C VAL A 150 0.30 -24.15 -8.32
N ALA A 151 -0.04 -23.26 -9.26
CA ALA A 151 -0.48 -21.90 -8.99
C ALA A 151 -1.71 -21.86 -8.06
N ARG A 152 -2.74 -22.67 -8.34
CA ARG A 152 -3.93 -22.77 -7.49
C ARG A 152 -3.58 -23.25 -6.09
N LYS A 153 -2.73 -24.30 -5.98
CA LYS A 153 -2.31 -24.83 -4.69
C LYS A 153 -1.53 -23.79 -3.88
N SER A 154 -0.69 -23.00 -4.54
CA SER A 154 0.05 -21.90 -3.92
C SER A 154 -0.89 -20.80 -3.40
N LEU A 155 -1.84 -20.35 -4.24
CA LEU A 155 -2.88 -19.39 -3.85
C LEU A 155 -3.71 -19.90 -2.66
N SER A 156 -4.18 -21.16 -2.73
CA SER A 156 -4.92 -21.79 -1.63
C SER A 156 -4.10 -21.82 -0.33
N GLY A 157 -2.85 -22.28 -0.43
CA GLY A 157 -1.94 -22.34 0.71
C GLY A 157 -1.69 -20.98 1.36
N MET A 158 -1.53 -19.92 0.57
CA MET A 158 -1.35 -18.56 1.08
C MET A 158 -2.59 -18.08 1.86
N ILE A 159 -3.80 -18.29 1.34
CA ILE A 159 -5.04 -17.91 2.02
C ILE A 159 -5.22 -18.72 3.30
N VAL A 160 -5.05 -20.04 3.23
CA VAL A 160 -5.13 -20.94 4.40
C VAL A 160 -4.11 -20.55 5.47
N ASN A 161 -2.87 -20.25 5.11
CA ASN A 161 -1.84 -19.84 6.06
C ASN A 161 -2.15 -18.49 6.71
N SER A 162 -2.76 -17.56 5.97
CA SER A 162 -3.23 -16.28 6.52
C SER A 162 -4.33 -16.49 7.55
N ILE A 163 -5.27 -17.41 7.30
CA ILE A 163 -6.31 -17.80 8.25
C ILE A 163 -5.71 -18.50 9.48
N LYS A 164 -4.71 -19.39 9.30
CA LYS A 164 -3.99 -19.99 10.43
C LYS A 164 -3.31 -18.93 11.29
N ALA A 165 -2.65 -17.93 10.69
CA ALA A 165 -2.03 -16.82 11.41
C ALA A 165 -3.06 -15.99 12.21
N PHE A 166 -4.26 -15.82 11.66
CA PHE A 166 -5.38 -15.21 12.39
C PHE A 166 -5.71 -16.01 13.66
N TYR A 167 -5.88 -17.33 13.56
CA TYR A 167 -6.13 -18.18 14.73
C TYR A 167 -4.97 -18.19 15.72
N THR A 168 -3.72 -18.19 15.25
CA THR A 168 -2.54 -18.08 16.13
C THR A 168 -2.60 -16.80 16.96
N THR A 169 -3.01 -15.68 16.34
CA THR A 169 -3.09 -14.37 17.00
C THR A 169 -4.29 -14.27 17.94
N TYR A 170 -5.46 -14.73 17.50
CA TYR A 170 -6.73 -14.48 18.18
C TYR A 170 -7.31 -15.67 18.93
N GLY A 171 -6.70 -16.85 18.88
CA GLY A 171 -7.14 -18.03 19.62
C GLY A 171 -7.45 -17.75 21.10
N PRO A 172 -6.58 -17.04 21.84
CA PRO A 172 -6.85 -16.65 23.24
C PRO A 172 -8.10 -15.78 23.45
N TYR A 173 -8.55 -15.06 22.42
CA TYR A 173 -9.74 -14.21 22.47
C TYR A 173 -11.00 -14.96 22.08
N LEU A 174 -10.89 -16.06 21.33
CA LEU A 174 -12.03 -16.81 20.76
C LEU A 174 -12.48 -17.99 21.64
N GLY A 175 -12.09 -17.98 22.92
CA GLY A 175 -12.58 -18.93 23.93
C GLY A 175 -11.82 -20.25 24.03
N ASP A 176 -10.68 -20.40 23.36
CA ASP A 176 -9.83 -21.59 23.47
C ASP A 176 -8.46 -21.26 24.10
N LYS A 177 -7.95 -22.19 24.91
CA LYS A 177 -6.60 -22.08 25.49
C LYS A 177 -5.52 -22.47 24.49
N SER A 178 -5.87 -23.18 23.41
CA SER A 178 -4.92 -23.61 22.39
C SER A 178 -5.35 -23.19 20.99
N SER A 179 -4.58 -22.28 20.38
CA SER A 179 -4.77 -21.89 18.98
C SER A 179 -4.65 -23.08 18.02
N ASP A 180 -3.88 -24.11 18.37
CA ASP A 180 -3.69 -25.30 17.54
C ASP A 180 -4.98 -26.11 17.40
N GLN A 181 -5.78 -26.23 18.47
CA GLN A 181 -7.06 -26.95 18.43
C GLN A 181 -8.08 -26.21 17.56
N LEU A 182 -8.08 -24.88 17.60
CA LEU A 182 -8.92 -24.07 16.71
C LEU A 182 -8.50 -24.23 15.25
N ILE A 183 -7.20 -24.29 14.96
CA ILE A 183 -6.70 -24.53 13.61
C ILE A 183 -7.11 -25.92 13.13
N GLU A 184 -6.89 -26.97 13.92
CA GLU A 184 -7.26 -28.34 13.57
C GLU A 184 -8.76 -28.52 13.32
N ARG A 185 -9.61 -27.82 14.09
CA ARG A 185 -11.06 -27.94 13.98
C ARG A 185 -11.66 -27.15 12.82
N ASN A 186 -11.12 -25.96 12.53
CA ASN A 186 -11.79 -24.97 11.68
C ASN A 186 -11.03 -24.64 10.38
N VAL A 187 -9.84 -25.21 10.15
CA VAL A 187 -9.06 -24.96 8.93
C VAL A 187 -8.93 -26.25 8.12
N THR A 188 -9.39 -26.19 6.86
CA THR A 188 -9.30 -27.27 5.88
C THR A 188 -8.36 -26.87 4.74
N GLU A 189 -8.19 -27.76 3.75
CA GLU A 189 -7.49 -27.41 2.50
C GLU A 189 -8.31 -26.47 1.60
N ASP A 190 -9.62 -26.32 1.88
CA ASP A 190 -10.49 -25.36 1.20
C ASP A 190 -10.43 -24.01 1.94
N PRO A 191 -9.85 -22.97 1.31
CA PRO A 191 -9.73 -21.65 1.94
C PRO A 191 -11.08 -20.95 2.13
N ILE A 192 -12.09 -21.24 1.29
CA ILE A 192 -13.41 -20.61 1.36
C ILE A 192 -14.18 -21.16 2.56
N GLU A 193 -14.14 -22.49 2.75
CA GLU A 193 -14.71 -23.14 3.93
C GLU A 193 -14.02 -22.65 5.22
N SER A 194 -12.70 -22.63 5.22
CA SER A 194 -11.90 -22.16 6.36
C SER A 194 -12.20 -20.71 6.73
N LEU A 195 -12.40 -19.83 5.74
CA LEU A 195 -12.80 -18.44 5.96
C LEU A 195 -14.18 -18.37 6.62
N GLY A 196 -15.16 -19.10 6.08
CA GLY A 196 -16.53 -19.12 6.63
C GLY A 196 -16.58 -19.63 8.08
N ALA A 197 -15.84 -20.70 8.40
CA ALA A 197 -15.72 -21.20 9.76
C ALA A 197 -15.08 -20.17 10.71
N CYS A 198 -14.04 -19.48 10.25
CA CYS A 198 -13.37 -18.42 11.02
C CYS A 198 -14.30 -17.26 11.34
N VAL A 199 -15.02 -16.74 10.33
CA VAL A 199 -15.97 -15.64 10.54
C VAL A 199 -17.11 -16.06 11.47
N THR A 200 -17.64 -17.27 11.31
CA THR A 200 -18.70 -17.82 12.18
C THR A 200 -18.24 -17.92 13.64
N LEU A 201 -17.00 -18.37 13.87
CA LEU A 201 -16.45 -18.45 15.23
C LEU A 201 -16.29 -17.06 15.86
N VAL A 202 -15.80 -16.08 15.08
CA VAL A 202 -15.68 -14.70 15.55
C VAL A 202 -17.05 -14.12 15.91
N GLU A 203 -18.07 -14.39 15.11
CA GLU A 203 -19.45 -14.00 15.40
C GLU A 203 -19.96 -14.60 16.71
N ALA A 204 -19.78 -15.91 16.89
CA ALA A 204 -20.16 -16.57 18.13
C ALA A 204 -19.41 -15.96 19.34
N ALA A 205 -18.11 -15.70 19.23
CA ALA A 205 -17.32 -15.11 20.30
C ALA A 205 -17.79 -13.69 20.67
N LEU A 206 -18.03 -12.84 19.67
CA LEU A 206 -18.49 -11.47 19.90
C LEU A 206 -19.91 -11.41 20.49
N ASN A 207 -20.79 -12.34 20.13
CA ASN A 207 -22.14 -12.44 20.70
C ASN A 207 -22.16 -12.89 22.17
N LEU A 208 -21.06 -13.47 22.68
CA LEU A 208 -20.91 -13.89 24.08
C LEU A 208 -20.32 -12.81 24.98
N VAL A 209 -19.84 -11.69 24.42
CA VAL A 209 -19.25 -10.59 25.18
C VAL A 209 -20.35 -9.90 25.99
N MET A 210 -20.33 -10.08 27.31
CA MET A 210 -21.30 -9.47 28.23
C MET A 210 -20.68 -8.45 29.19
N ASP A 211 -19.37 -8.54 29.46
CA ASP A 211 -18.68 -7.73 30.47
C ASP A 211 -17.72 -6.69 29.86
N LEU A 212 -17.55 -5.57 30.58
CA LEU A 212 -16.62 -4.50 30.20
C LEU A 212 -15.15 -4.92 30.29
N GLU A 213 -14.86 -5.95 31.10
CA GLU A 213 -13.51 -6.49 31.31
C GLU A 213 -13.11 -7.51 30.23
N ASP A 214 -14.05 -7.95 29.39
CA ASP A 214 -13.76 -8.88 28.30
C ASP A 214 -12.77 -8.24 27.30
N PRO A 215 -11.71 -8.96 26.87
CA PRO A 215 -10.74 -8.41 25.93
C PRO A 215 -11.36 -8.00 24.57
N LEU A 216 -12.47 -8.64 24.18
CA LEU A 216 -13.26 -8.32 22.99
C LEU A 216 -14.29 -7.21 23.23
N PHE A 217 -14.38 -6.63 24.42
CA PHE A 217 -15.27 -5.50 24.67
C PHE A 217 -14.93 -4.32 23.72
N GLY A 218 -15.96 -3.83 23.03
CA GLY A 218 -15.86 -2.76 22.04
C GLY A 218 -15.25 -3.17 20.70
N VAL A 219 -14.94 -4.46 20.50
CA VAL A 219 -14.53 -5.00 19.19
C VAL A 219 -15.75 -5.10 18.27
N LYS A 220 -15.59 -4.60 17.04
CA LYS A 220 -16.67 -4.44 16.07
C LYS A 220 -16.77 -5.60 15.06
N GLY A 221 -15.80 -6.52 15.05
CA GLY A 221 -15.69 -7.58 14.05
C GLY A 221 -14.29 -7.65 13.44
N ILE A 222 -14.22 -8.23 12.24
CA ILE A 222 -13.00 -8.42 11.46
C ILE A 222 -12.76 -7.22 10.53
N TYR A 223 -11.55 -6.68 10.57
CA TYR A 223 -11.03 -5.79 9.53
C TYR A 223 -10.09 -6.59 8.63
N LEU A 224 -10.54 -6.85 7.41
CA LEU A 224 -9.77 -7.55 6.40
C LEU A 224 -8.83 -6.57 5.67
N LEU A 225 -7.55 -6.90 5.64
CA LEU A 225 -6.52 -6.17 4.91
C LEU A 225 -5.99 -7.08 3.79
N ALA A 226 -5.93 -6.60 2.56
CA ALA A 226 -5.43 -7.37 1.44
C ALA A 226 -4.38 -6.56 0.67
N ASP A 227 -3.15 -7.05 0.64
CA ASP A 227 -2.08 -6.43 -0.14
C ASP A 227 -1.87 -7.11 -1.49
N GLU A 228 -1.50 -6.29 -2.47
CA GLU A 228 -1.27 -6.67 -3.87
C GLU A 228 -2.34 -7.63 -4.44
N TYR A 229 -3.62 -7.31 -4.26
CA TYR A 229 -4.75 -8.17 -4.69
C TYR A 229 -4.68 -8.58 -6.17
N ASP A 230 -4.05 -7.73 -6.99
CA ASP A 230 -3.86 -7.86 -8.43
C ASP A 230 -2.55 -8.57 -8.81
N ALA A 231 -1.67 -8.89 -7.85
CA ALA A 231 -0.40 -9.58 -8.09
C ALA A 231 -0.61 -10.85 -8.91
N PHE A 232 -1.58 -11.69 -8.49
CA PHE A 232 -1.91 -12.92 -9.20
C PHE A 232 -2.26 -12.62 -10.66
N SER A 233 -3.22 -11.74 -10.93
CA SER A 233 -3.59 -11.42 -12.31
C SER A 233 -2.42 -10.87 -13.11
N ASN A 234 -1.67 -9.92 -12.56
CA ASN A 234 -0.54 -9.27 -13.23
C ASN A 234 0.56 -10.25 -13.67
N GLU A 235 0.71 -11.39 -13.00
CA GLU A 235 1.74 -12.39 -13.30
C GLU A 235 1.33 -13.37 -14.40
N TYR A 236 0.03 -13.63 -14.58
CA TYR A 236 -0.48 -14.56 -15.60
C TYR A 236 -0.95 -13.86 -16.89
N LEU A 237 -0.74 -12.55 -17.01
CA LEU A 237 -0.98 -11.80 -18.25
C LEU A 237 0.26 -11.88 -19.14
N ASP A 238 0.16 -12.66 -20.22
CA ASP A 238 1.20 -12.76 -21.25
C ASP A 238 0.70 -12.10 -22.57
N PRO A 239 1.32 -10.98 -23.02
CA PRO A 239 0.95 -10.33 -24.28
C PRO A 239 1.23 -11.16 -25.53
N ASN A 240 2.13 -12.15 -25.45
CA ASN A 240 2.63 -12.90 -26.60
C ASN A 240 2.06 -14.32 -26.67
N ASP A 241 1.30 -14.73 -25.66
CA ASP A 241 0.64 -16.02 -25.63
C ASP A 241 -0.87 -15.85 -25.85
N PRO A 242 -1.38 -16.23 -27.04
CA PRO A 242 -2.79 -16.09 -27.38
C PRO A 242 -3.68 -17.12 -26.67
N ARG A 243 -3.16 -17.91 -25.71
CA ARG A 243 -4.00 -18.73 -24.83
C ARG A 243 -5.04 -17.80 -24.21
N PRO A 244 -6.33 -17.93 -24.58
CA PRO A 244 -7.35 -17.02 -24.09
C PRO A 244 -7.36 -17.07 -22.57
N TRP A 245 -7.46 -15.92 -21.93
CA TRP A 245 -7.76 -15.80 -20.50
C TRP A 245 -8.84 -16.78 -20.01
N GLU A 246 -9.79 -17.13 -20.90
CA GLU A 246 -10.81 -18.18 -20.73
C GLU A 246 -10.25 -19.58 -20.35
N GLN A 247 -9.06 -19.95 -20.81
CA GLN A 247 -8.40 -21.23 -20.47
C GLN A 247 -7.73 -21.18 -19.08
N LEU A 248 -7.17 -20.03 -18.67
CA LEU A 248 -6.65 -19.76 -17.32
C LEU A 248 -7.79 -19.72 -16.26
N ARG A 249 -9.03 -19.49 -16.72
CA ARG A 249 -10.25 -19.33 -15.92
C ARG A 249 -10.69 -20.58 -15.16
N THR A 250 -10.13 -21.76 -15.46
CA THR A 250 -10.70 -23.05 -15.02
C THR A 250 -10.35 -23.45 -13.60
N SER A 251 -9.22 -23.01 -13.01
CA SER A 251 -8.77 -23.53 -11.70
C SER A 251 -8.31 -22.47 -10.67
N PRO A 252 -7.20 -21.73 -10.85
CA PRO A 252 -6.78 -20.74 -9.85
C PRO A 252 -7.62 -19.46 -9.86
N TYR A 253 -8.06 -19.02 -11.04
CA TYR A 253 -8.89 -17.83 -11.17
C TYR A 253 -10.30 -18.02 -10.56
N SER A 254 -10.86 -19.22 -10.69
CA SER A 254 -12.14 -19.55 -10.05
C SER A 254 -12.01 -19.55 -8.52
N LEU A 255 -10.86 -19.98 -7.98
CA LEU A 255 -10.55 -19.88 -6.56
C LEU A 255 -10.48 -18.43 -6.07
N LEU A 256 -9.73 -17.56 -6.77
CA LEU A 256 -9.65 -16.14 -6.41
C LEU A 256 -11.04 -15.47 -6.44
N LYS A 257 -11.83 -15.73 -7.49
CA LYS A 257 -13.21 -15.24 -7.60
C LYS A 257 -14.10 -15.77 -6.47
N GLY A 258 -13.99 -17.06 -6.14
CA GLY A 258 -14.73 -17.70 -5.06
C GLY A 258 -14.38 -17.12 -3.70
N PHE A 259 -13.10 -16.87 -3.43
CA PHE A 259 -12.62 -16.21 -2.22
C PHE A 259 -13.27 -14.82 -2.05
N TRP A 260 -13.22 -13.96 -3.06
CA TRP A 260 -13.81 -12.62 -2.96
C TRP A 260 -15.34 -12.64 -2.89
N ALA A 261 -16.00 -13.61 -3.54
CA ALA A 261 -17.43 -13.83 -3.36
C ALA A 261 -17.77 -14.25 -1.92
N ALA A 262 -16.94 -15.10 -1.30
CA ALA A 262 -17.08 -15.48 0.09
C ALA A 262 -16.86 -14.30 1.05
N VAL A 263 -15.83 -13.46 0.80
CA VAL A 263 -15.60 -12.22 1.54
C VAL A 263 -16.82 -11.30 1.45
N LYS A 264 -17.38 -11.11 0.24
CA LYS A 264 -18.59 -10.31 0.02
C LYS A 264 -19.79 -10.85 0.80
N SER A 265 -20.03 -12.15 0.76
CA SER A 265 -21.12 -12.79 1.54
C SER A 265 -20.95 -12.53 3.04
N ASN A 266 -19.72 -12.62 3.56
CA ASN A 266 -19.43 -12.36 4.97
C ASN A 266 -19.49 -10.88 5.37
N LEU A 267 -19.40 -9.94 4.41
CA LEU A 267 -19.62 -8.51 4.65
C LEU A 267 -21.10 -8.14 4.79
N GLU A 268 -21.96 -8.85 4.05
CA GLU A 268 -23.41 -8.65 4.02
C GLU A 268 -24.10 -9.33 5.22
N PHE A 269 -23.64 -10.54 5.58
CA PHE A 269 -24.36 -11.41 6.52
C PHE A 269 -23.58 -11.77 7.80
N HIS A 270 -22.31 -11.38 7.93
CA HIS A 270 -21.47 -11.81 9.06
C HIS A 270 -20.52 -10.69 9.56
N GLN A 271 -19.47 -11.07 10.31
CA GLN A 271 -18.59 -10.17 11.07
C GLN A 271 -17.40 -9.58 10.29
N ILE A 272 -17.29 -9.77 8.97
CA ILE A 272 -16.34 -8.93 8.22
C ILE A 272 -16.97 -7.54 8.12
N VAL A 273 -16.37 -6.56 8.78
CA VAL A 273 -16.99 -5.24 8.92
C VAL A 273 -16.31 -4.14 8.14
N LYS A 274 -15.02 -4.34 7.81
CA LYS A 274 -14.24 -3.45 6.96
C LYS A 274 -13.27 -4.24 6.10
N CYS A 275 -12.97 -3.71 4.91
CA CYS A 275 -11.92 -4.20 4.03
C CYS A 275 -11.08 -3.03 3.51
N PHE A 276 -9.76 -3.14 3.57
CA PHE A 276 -8.83 -2.22 2.90
C PHE A 276 -7.92 -3.02 1.98
N ILE A 277 -8.05 -2.76 0.68
CA ILE A 277 -7.44 -3.56 -0.39
C ILE A 277 -6.46 -2.67 -1.13
N THR A 278 -5.22 -3.13 -1.31
CA THR A 278 -4.18 -2.41 -2.04
C THR A 278 -3.73 -3.17 -3.27
N GLY A 279 -3.32 -2.42 -4.29
CA GLY A 279 -2.84 -2.97 -5.56
C GLY A 279 -2.18 -1.92 -6.44
N VAL A 280 -1.92 -2.28 -7.69
CA VAL A 280 -1.35 -1.37 -8.71
C VAL A 280 -2.40 -1.00 -9.76
N SER A 281 -3.16 -1.98 -10.22
CA SER A 281 -4.08 -1.86 -11.36
C SER A 281 -5.49 -2.30 -10.98
N PRO A 282 -6.54 -1.68 -11.55
CA PRO A 282 -7.92 -2.15 -11.40
C PRO A 282 -8.29 -3.29 -12.35
N LEU A 283 -7.39 -3.72 -13.26
CA LEU A 283 -7.71 -4.65 -14.35
C LEU A 283 -8.33 -5.95 -13.85
N SER A 284 -7.80 -6.52 -12.76
CA SER A 284 -8.37 -7.70 -12.10
C SER A 284 -9.85 -7.49 -11.75
N MET A 285 -10.24 -6.29 -11.29
CA MET A 285 -11.63 -6.00 -10.95
C MET A 285 -12.57 -5.97 -12.15
N ALA A 286 -12.08 -5.57 -13.33
CA ALA A 286 -12.91 -5.45 -14.54
C ALA A 286 -13.48 -6.81 -15.00
N ASP A 287 -12.83 -7.91 -14.66
CA ASP A 287 -13.30 -9.28 -14.94
C ASP A 287 -13.94 -9.99 -13.74
N HIS A 288 -13.77 -9.44 -12.54
CA HIS A 288 -14.39 -9.95 -11.30
C HIS A 288 -15.79 -9.35 -11.05
N THR A 289 -16.49 -8.87 -12.08
CA THR A 289 -17.68 -8.00 -12.02
C THR A 289 -18.83 -8.42 -11.09
N SER A 290 -18.96 -9.70 -10.73
CA SER A 290 -19.94 -10.15 -9.73
C SER A 290 -19.38 -10.27 -8.31
N GLY A 291 -18.09 -10.57 -8.17
CA GLY A 291 -17.41 -10.85 -6.91
C GLY A 291 -16.80 -9.63 -6.24
N PHE A 292 -16.31 -8.63 -6.99
CA PHE A 292 -15.51 -7.51 -6.48
C PHE A 292 -16.17 -6.12 -6.61
N ASN A 293 -17.34 -6.01 -7.24
CA ASN A 293 -18.07 -4.75 -7.48
C ASN A 293 -18.67 -4.13 -6.19
N PHE A 294 -18.13 -4.50 -5.03
CA PHE A 294 -18.52 -3.99 -3.72
C PHE A 294 -17.46 -3.08 -3.10
N ALA A 295 -16.26 -3.00 -3.69
CA ALA A 295 -15.18 -2.10 -3.26
C ALA A 295 -15.33 -0.71 -3.89
N THR A 296 -15.18 0.34 -3.09
CA THR A 296 -15.08 1.71 -3.58
C THR A 296 -13.62 2.03 -3.88
N ASP A 297 -13.32 2.38 -5.13
CA ASP A 297 -12.02 2.94 -5.50
C ASP A 297 -11.86 4.33 -4.88
N VAL A 298 -10.87 4.48 -4.00
CA VAL A 298 -10.53 5.73 -3.33
C VAL A 298 -9.19 6.31 -3.77
N SER A 299 -8.58 5.71 -4.79
CA SER A 299 -7.23 6.06 -5.29
C SER A 299 -7.15 7.52 -5.75
N TRP A 300 -8.24 8.06 -6.29
CA TRP A 300 -8.30 9.41 -6.86
C TRP A 300 -8.87 10.47 -5.92
N ARG A 301 -9.16 10.11 -4.66
CA ARG A 301 -9.67 11.06 -3.66
C ARG A 301 -8.59 12.06 -3.26
N LYS A 302 -8.92 13.35 -3.30
CA LYS A 302 -8.02 14.46 -2.95
C LYS A 302 -7.47 14.31 -1.53
N GLU A 303 -8.30 13.86 -0.60
CA GLU A 303 -7.96 13.71 0.81
C GLU A 303 -6.98 12.56 1.08
N LEU A 304 -6.80 11.65 0.11
CA LEU A 304 -5.88 10.49 0.21
C LEU A 304 -4.72 10.58 -0.78
N SER A 305 -4.54 11.71 -1.47
CA SER A 305 -3.52 11.85 -2.50
C SER A 305 -2.10 11.63 -1.96
N GLY A 306 -1.82 12.13 -0.75
CA GLY A 306 -0.55 11.99 -0.05
C GLY A 306 -0.51 10.86 0.98
N LEU A 307 -1.44 9.90 0.91
CA LEU A 307 -1.46 8.74 1.79
C LEU A 307 -0.21 7.86 1.61
N CYS A 308 0.19 7.67 0.35
CA CYS A 308 1.37 6.90 -0.04
C CYS A 308 2.16 7.71 -1.07
N GLY A 309 3.48 7.68 -0.96
CA GLY A 309 4.38 8.63 -1.62
C GLY A 309 4.79 9.79 -0.71
N LEU A 310 5.82 10.53 -1.10
CA LEU A 310 6.33 11.68 -0.36
C LEU A 310 5.89 13.00 -1.00
N THR A 311 5.60 13.99 -0.17
CA THR A 311 5.33 15.37 -0.62
C THR A 311 6.63 16.16 -0.77
N GLN A 312 6.57 17.31 -1.43
CA GLN A 312 7.71 18.23 -1.48
C GLN A 312 8.17 18.65 -0.08
N GLU A 313 7.22 18.89 0.83
CA GLU A 313 7.49 19.26 2.21
C GLU A 313 8.20 18.13 2.97
N ASP A 314 7.84 16.86 2.71
CA ASP A 314 8.51 15.70 3.28
C ASP A 314 9.99 15.63 2.85
N ILE A 315 10.27 15.79 1.56
CA ILE A 315 11.63 15.74 1.02
C ILE A 315 12.48 16.88 1.56
N LEU A 316 11.94 18.11 1.53
CA LEU A 316 12.65 19.27 2.06
C LEU A 316 12.92 19.13 3.56
N ALA A 317 11.99 18.56 4.33
CA ALA A 317 12.22 18.29 5.74
C ALA A 317 13.35 17.27 5.96
N ALA A 318 13.38 16.20 5.17
CA ALA A 318 14.42 15.17 5.25
C ALA A 318 15.80 15.72 4.87
N LEU A 319 15.91 16.45 3.76
CA LEU A 319 17.18 17.06 3.32
C LEU A 319 17.74 18.06 4.36
N ARG A 320 16.87 18.81 5.03
CA ARG A 320 17.27 19.74 6.12
C ARG A 320 17.76 19.04 7.39
N LEU A 321 17.54 17.73 7.55
CA LEU A 321 18.20 16.97 8.62
C LEU A 321 19.71 16.82 8.36
N MET A 322 20.11 16.86 7.08
CA MET A 322 21.43 16.45 6.61
C MET A 322 22.29 17.65 6.21
N PHE A 323 21.66 18.67 5.63
CA PHE A 323 22.34 19.86 5.12
C PHE A 323 21.96 21.09 5.93
N LYS A 324 22.98 21.89 6.29
CA LYS A 324 22.80 23.20 6.94
C LYS A 324 22.59 24.35 5.95
N SER A 325 23.11 24.20 4.73
CA SER A 325 22.98 25.20 3.67
C SER A 325 21.69 24.98 2.90
N GLU A 326 20.85 26.01 2.81
CA GLU A 326 19.64 25.95 1.97
C GLU A 326 19.99 25.77 0.48
N ASP A 327 21.15 26.21 0.02
CA ASP A 327 21.60 25.97 -1.36
C ASP A 327 21.86 24.48 -1.63
N ASP A 328 22.37 23.75 -0.63
CA ASP A 328 22.57 22.29 -0.73
C ASP A 328 21.23 21.56 -0.71
N VAL A 329 20.32 21.97 0.18
CA VAL A 329 18.95 21.43 0.26
C VAL A 329 18.24 21.59 -1.07
N LEU A 330 18.24 22.79 -1.65
CA LEU A 330 17.56 23.05 -2.92
C LEU A 330 18.20 22.32 -4.09
N ARG A 331 19.53 22.18 -4.11
CA ARG A 331 20.23 21.41 -5.16
C ARG A 331 19.81 19.94 -5.15
N HIS A 332 19.81 19.30 -3.97
CA HIS A 332 19.38 17.91 -3.85
C HIS A 332 17.89 17.73 -4.09
N PHE A 333 17.07 18.72 -3.70
CA PHE A 333 15.65 18.72 -4.00
C PHE A 333 15.37 18.73 -5.51
N GLU A 334 16.02 19.59 -6.29
CA GLU A 334 15.81 19.62 -7.75
C GLU A 334 16.29 18.31 -8.40
N ILE A 335 17.38 17.70 -7.92
CA ILE A 335 17.79 16.36 -8.37
C ILE A 335 16.67 15.33 -8.14
N MET A 336 16.12 15.28 -6.93
CA MET A 336 15.04 14.34 -6.61
C MET A 336 13.78 14.64 -7.42
N LYS A 337 13.49 15.90 -7.69
CA LYS A 337 12.35 16.34 -8.47
C LYS A 337 12.47 15.94 -9.94
N ASP A 338 13.65 16.08 -10.53
CA ASP A 338 13.87 15.71 -11.93
C ASP A 338 13.83 14.19 -12.17
N ASN A 339 14.09 13.37 -11.13
CA ASN A 339 14.25 11.92 -11.27
C ASN A 339 13.13 11.08 -10.61
N TYR A 340 12.51 11.58 -9.53
CA TYR A 340 11.60 10.80 -8.68
C TYR A 340 10.19 11.39 -8.56
N ASP A 341 10.00 12.65 -8.96
CA ASP A 341 8.69 13.28 -9.07
C ASP A 341 7.97 12.83 -10.35
N GLY A 342 6.66 13.06 -10.41
CA GLY A 342 5.87 12.87 -11.63
C GLY A 342 4.46 12.36 -11.37
N TYR A 343 4.13 11.98 -10.13
CA TYR A 343 2.84 11.36 -9.84
C TYR A 343 1.82 12.37 -9.34
N ARG A 344 0.62 12.28 -9.90
CA ARG A 344 -0.53 13.06 -9.49
C ARG A 344 -1.75 12.16 -9.40
N PHE A 345 -2.27 11.97 -8.20
CA PHE A 345 -3.39 11.07 -7.93
C PHE A 345 -4.73 11.80 -7.75
N ALA A 346 -4.87 12.98 -8.33
CA ALA A 346 -6.14 13.70 -8.42
C ALA A 346 -6.12 14.71 -9.58
N PRO A 347 -7.23 14.90 -10.33
CA PRO A 347 -7.27 15.80 -11.49
C PRO A 347 -7.04 17.28 -11.17
N SER A 348 -7.23 17.68 -9.90
CA SER A 348 -7.16 19.09 -9.49
C SER A 348 -5.72 19.62 -9.45
N SER A 349 -5.52 20.83 -9.99
CA SER A 349 -4.28 21.60 -9.87
C SER A 349 -3.89 21.95 -8.42
N GLN A 350 -4.78 21.73 -7.45
CA GLN A 350 -4.55 22.01 -6.04
C GLN A 350 -3.94 20.83 -5.26
N VAL A 351 -3.71 19.68 -5.91
CA VAL A 351 -3.12 18.51 -5.25
C VAL A 351 -1.62 18.48 -5.50
N PRO A 352 -0.80 18.34 -4.44
CA PRO A 352 0.65 18.34 -4.60
C PRO A 352 1.10 17.15 -5.43
N HIS A 353 2.19 17.38 -6.14
CA HIS A 353 2.96 16.31 -6.76
C HIS A 353 3.48 15.35 -5.69
N ILE A 354 3.43 14.07 -6.01
CA ILE A 354 3.83 12.99 -5.12
C ILE A 354 5.04 12.28 -5.72
N PHE A 355 6.04 12.08 -4.88
CA PHE A 355 7.27 11.39 -5.23
C PHE A 355 7.16 9.92 -4.83
N ASN A 356 7.82 9.06 -5.60
CA ASN A 356 7.94 7.65 -5.25
C ASN A 356 8.71 7.49 -3.93
N THR A 357 8.09 6.82 -2.96
CA THR A 357 8.65 6.67 -1.60
C THR A 357 10.01 5.98 -1.63
N ASN A 358 10.13 4.86 -2.33
CA ASN A 358 11.36 4.08 -2.28
C ASN A 358 12.53 4.77 -2.95
N THR A 359 12.35 5.31 -4.14
CA THR A 359 13.45 5.99 -4.84
C THR A 359 13.95 7.18 -4.05
N CYS A 360 13.04 7.91 -3.38
CA CYS A 360 13.41 8.97 -2.46
C CYS A 360 14.18 8.46 -1.25
N LEU A 361 13.72 7.38 -0.60
CA LEU A 361 14.38 6.82 0.58
C LEU A 361 15.77 6.28 0.25
N GLU A 362 15.94 5.59 -0.89
CA GLU A 362 17.24 5.10 -1.36
C GLU A 362 18.21 6.27 -1.58
N TYR A 363 17.76 7.33 -2.26
CA TYR A 363 18.59 8.50 -2.47
C TYR A 363 18.94 9.21 -1.16
N LEU A 364 17.95 9.46 -0.29
CA LEU A 364 18.15 10.08 1.01
C LEU A 364 19.11 9.25 1.87
N GLN A 365 18.95 7.93 1.94
CA GLN A 365 19.87 7.06 2.67
C GLN A 365 21.28 7.09 2.08
N SER A 366 21.43 7.12 0.75
CA SER A 366 22.75 7.23 0.11
C SER A 366 23.50 8.49 0.53
N LEU A 367 22.76 9.59 0.70
CA LEU A 367 23.32 10.84 1.19
C LEU A 367 23.72 10.73 2.68
N VAL A 368 22.96 9.98 3.49
CA VAL A 368 23.25 9.78 4.93
C VAL A 368 24.52 8.94 5.09
N SER A 369 24.65 7.88 4.28
CA SER A 369 25.83 7.01 4.25
C SER A 369 27.09 7.68 3.69
N GLY A 370 26.98 8.88 3.11
CA GLY A 370 28.11 9.58 2.47
C GLY A 370 28.52 9.00 1.12
N GLU A 371 27.68 8.16 0.51
CA GLU A 371 27.90 7.52 -0.79
C GLU A 371 26.74 7.83 -1.74
N PRO A 372 26.63 9.06 -2.27
CA PRO A 372 25.51 9.45 -3.13
C PRO A 372 25.43 8.57 -4.36
N ILE A 373 24.27 7.96 -4.57
CA ILE A 373 23.98 7.16 -5.77
C ILE A 373 23.60 8.06 -6.95
N ASP A 374 23.84 7.57 -8.16
CA ASP A 374 23.39 8.23 -9.38
C ASP A 374 21.85 8.25 -9.40
N PRO A 375 21.21 9.43 -9.45
CA PRO A 375 19.75 9.51 -9.41
C PRO A 375 19.06 8.77 -10.54
N SER A 376 19.71 8.69 -11.71
CA SER A 376 19.20 8.01 -12.90
C SER A 376 19.36 6.48 -12.84
N ALA A 377 20.21 5.97 -11.93
CA ALA A 377 20.40 4.54 -11.74
C ALA A 377 19.27 3.90 -10.90
N ILE A 378 18.46 4.69 -10.22
CA ILE A 378 17.29 4.20 -9.50
C ILE A 378 16.11 4.16 -10.46
N THR A 379 15.65 2.96 -10.79
CA THR A 379 14.49 2.78 -11.65
C THR A 379 13.22 3.29 -10.96
N ASN A 380 12.66 4.41 -11.46
CA ASN A 380 11.35 4.92 -11.04
C ASN A 380 10.18 4.27 -11.82
N SER A 381 10.49 3.39 -12.78
CA SER A 381 9.49 2.63 -13.53
C SER A 381 9.23 1.28 -12.88
N GLU A 382 8.11 1.20 -12.16
CA GLU A 382 7.63 -0.06 -11.57
C GLU A 382 6.44 -0.65 -12.33
N VAL A 383 6.13 -0.13 -13.53
CA VAL A 383 5.22 -0.81 -14.45
C VAL A 383 5.95 -2.01 -15.02
N SER A 384 5.38 -3.20 -14.91
CA SER A 384 6.04 -4.42 -15.40
C SER A 384 6.25 -4.33 -16.91
N GLU A 385 7.40 -4.79 -17.39
CA GLU A 385 7.69 -4.85 -18.83
C GLU A 385 6.58 -5.60 -19.61
N PRO A 386 6.03 -6.73 -19.12
CA PRO A 386 4.85 -7.34 -19.71
C PRO A 386 3.65 -6.39 -19.82
N ALA A 387 3.34 -5.61 -18.78
CA ALA A 387 2.23 -4.65 -18.85
C ALA A 387 2.50 -3.54 -19.89
N LEU A 388 3.74 -3.07 -20.02
CA LEU A 388 4.12 -2.11 -21.07
C LEU A 388 4.02 -2.72 -22.47
N GLN A 389 4.42 -3.97 -22.64
CA GLN A 389 4.29 -4.70 -23.91
C GLN A 389 2.83 -4.93 -24.28
N ILE A 390 1.99 -5.31 -23.31
CA ILE A 390 0.53 -5.41 -23.46
C ILE A 390 -0.05 -4.07 -23.93
N LEU A 391 0.26 -2.98 -23.22
CA LEU A 391 -0.21 -1.63 -23.58
C LEU A 391 0.29 -1.19 -24.97
N ALA A 392 1.50 -1.56 -25.36
CA ALA A 392 2.04 -1.25 -26.69
C ALA A 392 1.40 -2.09 -27.81
N ALA A 393 0.96 -3.31 -27.51
CA ALA A 393 0.35 -4.22 -28.47
C ALA A 393 -1.13 -3.91 -28.75
N THR A 394 -1.86 -3.32 -27.78
CA THR A 394 -3.29 -3.03 -27.95
C THR A 394 -3.53 -1.68 -28.66
N PRO A 395 -4.29 -1.64 -29.78
CA PRO A 395 -4.57 -0.40 -30.52
C PRO A 395 -5.24 0.70 -29.67
N ILE A 396 -6.09 0.30 -28.72
CA ILE A 396 -6.78 1.20 -27.79
C ILE A 396 -5.77 1.85 -26.85
N ALA A 397 -4.84 1.07 -26.28
CA ALA A 397 -3.81 1.59 -25.39
C ALA A 397 -2.83 2.53 -26.12
N ASN A 398 -2.44 2.25 -27.37
CA ASN A 398 -1.66 3.18 -28.19
C ASN A 398 -2.39 4.51 -28.41
N THR A 399 -3.72 4.48 -28.62
CA THR A 399 -4.53 5.69 -28.78
C THR A 399 -4.57 6.49 -27.47
N ILE A 400 -4.84 5.82 -26.35
CA ILE A 400 -4.85 6.41 -25.00
C ILE A 400 -3.50 7.02 -24.63
N ILE A 401 -2.40 6.29 -24.86
CA ILE A 401 -1.04 6.77 -24.58
C ILE A 401 -0.73 7.98 -25.45
N SER A 402 -1.08 7.95 -26.73
CA SER A 402 -0.88 9.08 -27.64
C SER A 402 -1.69 10.32 -27.22
N GLU A 403 -2.94 10.13 -26.79
CA GLU A 403 -3.79 11.20 -26.23
C GLU A 403 -3.23 11.77 -24.92
N GLY A 404 -2.75 10.89 -24.03
CA GLY A 404 -2.16 11.26 -22.73
C GLY A 404 -0.79 11.94 -22.84
N LEU A 405 0.06 11.50 -23.76
CA LEU A 405 1.34 12.15 -24.10
C LEU A 405 1.13 13.53 -24.76
N GLY A 406 -0.06 13.76 -25.34
CA GLY A 406 -0.54 15.09 -25.73
C GLY A 406 -0.89 16.01 -24.55
N PHE A 407 -0.60 15.60 -23.30
CA PHE A 407 -0.87 16.29 -22.03
C PHE A 407 -2.36 16.50 -21.69
N ASN A 408 -3.26 15.77 -22.33
CA ASN A 408 -4.68 15.77 -21.97
C ASN A 408 -4.97 14.64 -20.97
N PRO A 409 -5.46 14.96 -19.74
CA PRO A 409 -5.84 13.93 -18.78
C PRO A 409 -6.99 13.08 -19.33
N ILE A 410 -6.83 11.76 -19.27
CA ILE A 410 -7.89 10.81 -19.66
C ILE A 410 -8.64 10.40 -18.39
N PRO A 411 -9.96 10.64 -18.30
CA PRO A 411 -10.77 10.24 -17.14
C PRO A 411 -10.74 8.72 -16.92
N TYR A 412 -10.60 8.31 -15.66
CA TYR A 412 -10.56 6.90 -15.27
C TYR A 412 -11.81 6.13 -15.68
N GLU A 413 -12.99 6.75 -15.62
CA GLU A 413 -14.25 6.09 -16.02
C GLU A 413 -14.26 5.74 -17.51
N LYS A 414 -13.57 6.53 -18.34
CA LYS A 414 -13.40 6.20 -19.76
C LYS A 414 -12.47 4.99 -19.91
N LEU A 415 -11.37 4.93 -19.17
CA LEU A 415 -10.41 3.82 -19.19
C LEU A 415 -11.05 2.49 -18.77
N VAL A 416 -11.77 2.46 -17.64
CA VAL A 416 -12.42 1.23 -17.12
C VAL A 416 -13.48 0.70 -18.09
N GLN A 417 -14.21 1.57 -18.79
CA GLN A 417 -15.22 1.14 -19.75
C GLN A 417 -14.65 0.67 -21.08
N SER A 418 -13.45 1.13 -21.45
CA SER A 418 -12.85 0.90 -22.78
C SER A 418 -11.64 -0.03 -22.79
N PHE A 419 -11.13 -0.43 -21.63
CA PHE A 419 -9.96 -1.30 -21.51
C PHE A 419 -10.22 -2.40 -20.49
N ARG A 420 -10.61 -3.58 -20.98
CA ARG A 420 -10.87 -4.81 -20.21
C ARG A 420 -9.74 -5.80 -20.41
N LEU A 421 -9.61 -6.77 -19.51
CA LEU A 421 -8.66 -7.88 -19.66
C LEU A 421 -8.94 -8.73 -20.91
N THR A 422 -10.18 -8.77 -21.39
CA THR A 422 -10.56 -9.41 -22.66
C THR A 422 -10.10 -8.66 -23.91
N ASP A 423 -9.65 -7.41 -23.75
CA ASP A 423 -9.09 -6.59 -24.83
C ASP A 423 -7.55 -6.78 -24.93
N LEU A 424 -6.98 -7.60 -24.04
CA LEU A 424 -5.62 -8.15 -24.09
C LEU A 424 -5.67 -9.55 -24.71
#